data_AF-A0AAE0SHP0-F1
#
_entry.id   AF-A0AAE0SHP0-F1
#
_cell.length_a   1.000
_cell.length_b   1.000
_cell.length_c   1.000
_cell.angle_alpha   90.00
_cell.angle_beta   90.00
_cell.angle_gamma   90.00
#
_symmetry.space_group_name_H-M   'P 1'
#
loop_
_entity.id
_entity.type
_entity.pdbx_description
1 polymer ?
#
loop_
_entity_poly.entity_id
_entity_poly.type
_entity_poly.pdbx_seq_one_letter_code
_entity_poly.pdbx_strand_id
1 'polypeptide(L)'
;MDLIKEFEAQRLHGGKKSWYTGATFLPGDSFVLVDYCNSRCCLYDSACNFVSEISFSATPWDVCHMKGNIIAISFPHKNKIEFLAANNTFEFLLTSNTKRACYGLSSLDEDHLVFSGYNNEEWRDCWGIIDKKGEEKFYHELQGDSSRDQSYVALNSTKTQVYVTWSNRRVLQCFGIEGDFKFSIELIDKPLGVCVNIDDSIFVLGHSSNNIHHISPSGELLNEISKDIPRESCKICTSLNKTYILITNRHKETRDKCFIYYARYRR
;
A
#
# COMPACT_ATOMS: atom_id res chain seq x y z
N MET A 1 -4.35 18.70 6.31
CA MET A 1 -4.81 17.32 6.56
C MET A 1 -4.96 17.22 8.06
N ASP A 2 -6.13 16.85 8.57
CA ASP A 2 -6.42 16.88 10.01
C ASP A 2 -6.64 15.45 10.53
N LEU A 3 -6.00 15.11 11.65
CA LEU A 3 -6.20 13.82 12.32
C LEU A 3 -7.62 13.75 12.87
N ILE A 4 -8.35 12.71 12.49
CA ILE A 4 -9.71 12.43 12.96
C ILE A 4 -9.65 11.49 14.14
N LYS A 5 -8.89 10.40 13.99
CA LYS A 5 -8.90 9.30 14.95
C LYS A 5 -7.56 8.58 14.95
N GLU A 6 -7.05 8.39 16.15
CA GLU A 6 -6.02 7.42 16.46
C GLU A 6 -6.69 6.24 17.18
N PHE A 7 -6.38 5.01 16.79
CA PHE A 7 -6.90 3.83 17.48
C PHE A 7 -5.83 2.74 17.58
N GLU A 8 -5.88 1.97 18.66
CA GLU A 8 -5.06 0.77 18.82
C GLU A 8 -5.74 -0.38 18.08
N ALA A 9 -5.11 -0.83 17.00
CA ALA A 9 -5.56 -2.01 16.28
C ALA A 9 -5.31 -3.24 17.14
N GLN A 10 -6.29 -4.16 17.18
CA GLN A 10 -6.38 -5.16 18.22
C GLN A 10 -5.14 -6.07 18.27
N ARG A 11 -4.48 -6.07 19.43
CA ARG A 11 -3.44 -7.04 19.80
C ARG A 11 -4.09 -8.32 20.31
N LEU A 12 -3.64 -9.48 19.83
CA LEU A 12 -3.99 -10.75 20.48
C LEU A 12 -3.22 -10.88 21.80
N HIS A 13 -3.85 -11.47 22.81
CA HIS A 13 -3.15 -11.86 24.03
C HIS A 13 -2.02 -12.84 23.67
N GLY A 14 -0.78 -12.47 24.01
CA GLY A 14 0.42 -13.29 23.76
C GLY A 14 1.06 -13.13 22.37
N GLY A 15 0.49 -12.31 21.48
CA GLY A 15 1.08 -12.01 20.16
C GLY A 15 2.29 -11.08 20.25
N LYS A 16 3.12 -11.08 19.19
CA LYS A 16 4.16 -10.03 19.03
C LYS A 16 3.43 -8.71 18.80
N LYS A 17 4.03 -7.57 19.21
CA LYS A 17 3.48 -6.27 18.81
C LYS A 17 3.36 -6.22 17.28
N SER A 18 2.19 -5.80 16.81
CA SER A 18 1.85 -5.76 15.38
C SER A 18 2.78 -4.90 14.56
N TRP A 19 2.89 -5.24 13.28
CA TRP A 19 3.55 -4.40 12.28
C TRP A 19 2.65 -4.39 11.05
N TYR A 20 1.80 -3.34 10.97
CA TYR A 20 0.85 -3.20 9.87
C TYR A 20 1.53 -2.63 8.64
N THR A 21 1.85 -3.49 7.68
CA THR A 21 2.57 -3.11 6.45
C THR A 21 1.64 -2.71 5.31
N GLY A 22 0.40 -3.17 5.31
CA GLY A 22 -0.57 -2.86 4.27
C GLY A 22 -1.95 -2.57 4.84
N ALA A 23 -2.71 -1.79 4.09
CA ALA A 23 -4.04 -1.36 4.45
C ALA A 23 -4.83 -0.97 3.20
N THR A 24 -6.12 -1.26 3.19
CA THR A 24 -7.04 -0.79 2.14
C THR A 24 -8.45 -0.64 2.69
N PHE A 25 -9.20 0.31 2.15
CA PHE A 25 -10.62 0.49 2.45
C PHE A 25 -11.49 -0.40 1.56
N LEU A 26 -12.63 -0.81 2.11
CA LEU A 26 -13.69 -1.54 1.45
C LEU A 26 -14.92 -0.62 1.27
N PRO A 27 -15.96 -1.06 0.54
CA PRO A 27 -17.24 -0.36 0.48
C PRO A 27 -17.83 -0.13 1.88
N GLY A 28 -18.31 1.09 2.14
CA GLY A 28 -18.88 1.47 3.44
C GLY A 28 -17.83 1.92 4.48
N ASP A 29 -16.61 2.23 4.05
CA ASP A 29 -15.51 2.74 4.89
C ASP A 29 -15.03 1.76 5.98
N SER A 30 -15.43 0.49 5.93
CA SER A 30 -14.69 -0.59 6.57
C SER A 30 -13.32 -0.73 5.92
N PHE A 31 -12.37 -1.36 6.60
CA PHE A 31 -11.02 -1.47 6.10
C PHE A 31 -10.33 -2.71 6.63
N VAL A 32 -9.31 -3.15 5.88
CA VAL A 32 -8.47 -4.28 6.28
C VAL A 32 -7.05 -3.82 6.51
N LEU A 33 -6.38 -4.47 7.46
CA LEU A 33 -4.97 -4.28 7.81
C LEU A 33 -4.24 -5.61 7.70
N VAL A 34 -3.07 -5.63 7.07
CA VAL A 34 -2.19 -6.82 7.08
C VAL A 34 -1.08 -6.63 8.11
N ASP A 35 -0.96 -7.58 9.03
CA ASP A 35 0.00 -7.59 10.13
C ASP A 35 1.15 -8.55 9.81
N TYR A 36 2.26 -7.98 9.34
CA TYR A 36 3.44 -8.72 8.91
C TYR A 36 4.02 -9.60 10.02
N CYS A 37 4.13 -9.08 11.24
CA CYS A 37 4.79 -9.79 12.35
C CYS A 37 3.98 -10.95 12.92
N ASN A 38 2.66 -10.91 12.76
CA ASN A 38 1.74 -11.94 13.26
C ASN A 38 1.13 -12.77 12.12
N SER A 39 1.60 -12.58 10.88
CA SER A 39 1.15 -13.32 9.70
C SER A 39 -0.37 -13.38 9.55
N ARG A 40 -1.05 -12.23 9.65
CA ARG A 40 -2.53 -12.19 9.62
C ARG A 40 -3.08 -10.98 8.88
N CYS A 41 -4.36 -11.04 8.52
CA CYS A 41 -5.16 -9.92 8.02
C CYS A 41 -6.33 -9.70 8.98
N CYS A 42 -6.58 -8.44 9.35
CA CYS A 42 -7.64 -8.04 10.28
C CYS A 42 -8.62 -7.11 9.56
N LEU A 43 -9.91 -7.35 9.75
CA LEU A 43 -11.00 -6.51 9.25
C LEU A 43 -11.55 -5.63 10.37
N TYR A 44 -11.81 -4.37 10.03
CA TYR A 44 -12.41 -3.39 10.91
C TYR A 44 -13.61 -2.74 10.24
N ASP A 45 -14.61 -2.37 11.03
CA ASP A 45 -15.73 -1.54 10.57
C ASP A 45 -15.31 -0.06 10.46
N SER A 46 -16.23 0.77 9.95
CA SER A 46 -16.00 2.22 9.80
C SER A 46 -15.89 2.97 11.13
N ALA A 47 -16.32 2.36 12.24
CA ALA A 47 -16.12 2.87 13.58
C ALA A 47 -14.79 2.40 14.20
N CYS A 48 -13.93 1.72 13.42
CA CYS A 48 -12.66 1.12 13.84
C CYS A 48 -12.80 0.00 14.88
N ASN A 49 -13.96 -0.64 14.98
CA ASN A 49 -14.11 -1.84 15.78
C ASN A 49 -13.58 -3.04 14.99
N PHE A 50 -12.88 -3.94 15.69
CA PHE A 50 -12.47 -5.20 15.11
C PHE A 50 -13.69 -6.06 14.77
N VAL A 51 -13.68 -6.67 13.57
CA VAL A 51 -14.76 -7.52 13.08
C VAL A 51 -14.32 -8.98 12.99
N SER A 52 -13.24 -9.25 12.25
CA SER A 52 -12.73 -10.60 12.04
C SER A 52 -11.25 -10.60 11.67
N GLU A 53 -10.60 -11.77 11.71
CA GLU A 53 -9.26 -11.96 11.21
C GLU A 53 -9.09 -13.28 10.46
N ILE A 54 -8.02 -13.37 9.68
CA ILE A 54 -7.51 -14.61 9.11
C ILE A 54 -5.99 -14.68 9.31
N SER A 55 -5.50 -15.87 9.63
CA SER A 55 -4.07 -16.16 9.80
C SER A 55 -3.52 -16.89 8.58
N PHE A 56 -2.25 -16.59 8.27
CA PHE A 56 -1.52 -17.14 7.13
C PHE A 56 -0.31 -17.94 7.59
N SER A 57 0.11 -18.88 6.75
CA SER A 57 1.36 -19.63 6.94
C SER A 57 2.62 -18.84 6.54
N ALA A 58 2.45 -17.67 5.93
CA ALA A 58 3.52 -16.81 5.45
C ALA A 58 3.26 -15.35 5.86
N THR A 59 4.30 -14.51 5.79
CA THR A 59 4.18 -13.09 6.17
C THR A 59 3.56 -12.28 5.03
N PRO A 60 2.37 -11.68 5.23
CA PRO A 60 1.75 -10.80 4.24
C PRO A 60 2.48 -9.45 4.21
N TRP A 61 2.47 -8.77 3.07
CA TRP A 61 3.12 -7.47 2.89
C TRP A 61 2.13 -6.34 2.67
N ASP A 62 1.45 -6.31 1.52
CA ASP A 62 0.47 -5.29 1.17
C ASP A 62 -0.90 -5.93 0.91
N VAL A 63 -1.93 -5.08 0.88
CA VAL A 63 -3.29 -5.46 0.53
C VAL A 63 -3.92 -4.37 -0.33
N CYS A 64 -4.65 -4.75 -1.37
CA CYS A 64 -5.46 -3.83 -2.15
C CYS A 64 -6.88 -4.34 -2.33
N HIS A 65 -7.83 -3.41 -2.33
CA HIS A 65 -9.22 -3.65 -2.69
C HIS A 65 -9.36 -3.88 -4.19
N MET A 66 -10.15 -4.88 -4.56
CA MET A 66 -10.63 -5.16 -5.90
C MET A 66 -12.17 -5.04 -5.92
N LYS A 67 -12.82 -5.23 -7.07
CA LYS A 67 -14.28 -5.08 -7.18
C LYS A 67 -15.06 -5.87 -6.11
N GLY A 68 -16.11 -5.25 -5.59
CA GLY A 68 -16.96 -5.81 -4.53
C GLY A 68 -16.25 -5.77 -3.19
N ASN A 69 -16.21 -6.91 -2.50
CA ASN A 69 -15.50 -7.08 -1.23
C ASN A 69 -14.25 -7.97 -1.40
N ILE A 70 -13.73 -8.08 -2.62
CA ILE A 70 -12.53 -8.89 -2.88
C ILE A 70 -11.29 -8.07 -2.53
N ILE A 71 -10.34 -8.70 -1.85
CA ILE A 71 -9.01 -8.15 -1.59
C ILE A 71 -7.95 -9.08 -2.16
N ALA A 72 -6.83 -8.50 -2.57
CA ALA A 72 -5.61 -9.22 -2.93
C ALA A 72 -4.51 -8.90 -1.91
N ILE A 73 -3.81 -9.92 -1.42
CA ILE A 73 -2.75 -9.80 -0.41
C ILE A 73 -1.46 -10.35 -0.98
N SER A 74 -0.38 -9.58 -0.92
CA SER A 74 0.94 -9.99 -1.40
C SER A 74 1.76 -10.72 -0.34
N PHE A 75 2.51 -11.74 -0.77
CA PHE A 75 3.47 -12.48 0.06
C PHE A 75 4.83 -12.55 -0.67
N PRO A 76 5.63 -11.47 -0.64
CA PRO A 76 6.84 -11.34 -1.45
C PRO A 76 7.84 -12.48 -1.22
N HIS A 77 8.02 -12.92 0.03
CA HIS A 77 8.96 -13.99 0.37
C HIS A 77 8.50 -15.40 -0.03
N LYS A 78 7.26 -15.53 -0.52
CA LYS A 78 6.70 -16.77 -1.05
C LYS A 78 6.33 -16.67 -2.52
N ASN A 79 6.61 -15.54 -3.18
CA ASN A 79 6.25 -15.27 -4.56
C ASN A 79 4.79 -15.69 -4.85
N LYS A 80 3.86 -15.17 -4.05
CA LYS A 80 2.43 -15.44 -4.25
C LYS A 80 1.56 -14.25 -3.89
N ILE A 81 0.35 -14.26 -4.42
CA ILE A 81 -0.76 -13.37 -4.06
C ILE A 81 -1.94 -14.25 -3.65
N GLU A 82 -2.59 -13.94 -2.53
CA GLU A 82 -3.83 -14.61 -2.13
C GLU A 82 -5.01 -13.65 -2.27
N PHE A 83 -6.13 -14.19 -2.74
CA PHE A 83 -7.37 -13.45 -2.94
C PHE A 83 -8.43 -13.94 -1.96
N LEU A 84 -9.08 -13.00 -1.29
CA LEU A 84 -10.08 -13.28 -0.27
C LEU A 84 -11.31 -12.41 -0.51
N ALA A 85 -12.50 -12.91 -0.17
CA ALA A 85 -13.65 -12.06 0.08
C ALA A 85 -13.62 -11.60 1.54
N ALA A 86 -13.72 -10.29 1.77
CA ALA A 86 -13.72 -9.64 3.08
C ALA A 86 -15.12 -9.08 3.39
N ASN A 87 -16.02 -9.97 3.80
CA ASN A 87 -17.36 -9.61 4.29
C ASN A 87 -17.30 -9.42 5.82
N ASN A 88 -18.25 -9.91 6.61
CA ASN A 88 -18.09 -9.95 8.08
C ASN A 88 -17.07 -11.01 8.54
N THR A 89 -16.62 -11.86 7.63
CA THR A 89 -15.57 -12.85 7.79
C THR A 89 -14.74 -12.91 6.52
N PHE A 90 -13.56 -13.52 6.60
CA PHE A 90 -12.74 -13.82 5.43
C PHE A 90 -13.14 -15.16 4.81
N GLU A 91 -13.31 -15.17 3.49
CA GLU A 91 -13.45 -16.38 2.69
C GLU A 91 -12.29 -16.44 1.69
N PHE A 92 -11.53 -17.53 1.73
CA PHE A 92 -10.43 -17.75 0.79
C PHE A 92 -10.98 -18.10 -0.59
N LEU A 93 -10.52 -17.37 -1.61
CA LEU A 93 -10.96 -17.58 -3.00
C LEU A 93 -9.93 -18.37 -3.79
N LEU A 94 -8.69 -17.88 -3.85
CA LEU A 94 -7.60 -18.55 -4.57
C LEU A 94 -6.22 -18.03 -4.15
N THR A 95 -5.19 -18.82 -4.47
CA THR A 95 -3.77 -18.43 -4.40
C THR A 95 -3.16 -18.47 -5.79
N SER A 96 -2.37 -17.45 -6.10
CA SER A 96 -1.66 -17.33 -7.36
C SER A 96 -0.18 -17.20 -7.11
N ASN A 97 0.60 -18.10 -7.71
CA ASN A 97 2.05 -18.03 -7.66
C ASN A 97 2.53 -17.01 -8.67
N THR A 98 3.50 -16.19 -8.27
CA THR A 98 4.09 -15.14 -9.09
C THR A 98 5.51 -15.52 -9.46
N LYS A 99 6.01 -15.04 -10.60
CA LYS A 99 7.41 -15.27 -10.98
C LYS A 99 8.37 -14.43 -10.12
N ARG A 100 7.88 -13.31 -9.58
CA ARG A 100 8.65 -12.29 -8.86
C ARG A 100 8.07 -12.03 -7.48
N ALA A 101 8.88 -11.48 -6.59
CA ALA A 101 8.38 -11.03 -5.30
C ALA A 101 7.51 -9.79 -5.52
N CYS A 102 6.25 -9.84 -5.11
CA CYS A 102 5.33 -8.70 -5.14
C CYS A 102 5.27 -8.07 -3.73
N TYR A 103 5.60 -6.79 -3.63
CA TYR A 103 5.53 -6.00 -2.41
C TYR A 103 4.25 -5.17 -2.41
N GLY A 104 4.25 -4.00 -3.05
CA GLY A 104 3.08 -3.14 -3.16
C GLY A 104 2.06 -3.67 -4.17
N LEU A 105 0.77 -3.43 -3.90
CA LEU A 105 -0.34 -3.78 -4.79
C LEU A 105 -1.30 -2.61 -5.02
N SER A 106 -1.84 -2.53 -6.24
CA SER A 106 -2.96 -1.67 -6.61
C SER A 106 -3.86 -2.36 -7.64
N SER A 107 -5.18 -2.24 -7.54
CA SER A 107 -6.11 -2.84 -8.49
C SER A 107 -6.19 -2.04 -9.80
N LEU A 108 -5.83 -2.68 -10.91
CA LEU A 108 -6.01 -2.12 -12.25
C LEU A 108 -7.45 -2.31 -12.73
N ASP A 109 -7.99 -3.50 -12.60
CA ASP A 109 -9.38 -3.78 -12.92
C ASP A 109 -9.87 -4.98 -12.12
N GLU A 110 -10.92 -5.64 -12.60
CA GLU A 110 -11.50 -6.81 -11.96
C GLU A 110 -10.55 -8.00 -11.93
N ASP A 111 -9.67 -8.16 -12.92
CA ASP A 111 -8.83 -9.35 -13.12
C ASP A 111 -7.33 -9.06 -13.07
N HIS A 112 -6.93 -7.79 -13.12
CA HIS A 112 -5.53 -7.38 -13.13
C HIS A 112 -5.16 -6.52 -11.92
N LEU A 113 -3.93 -6.72 -11.45
CA LEU A 113 -3.26 -5.95 -10.42
C LEU A 113 -2.01 -5.30 -11.01
N VAL A 114 -1.70 -4.09 -10.54
CA VAL A 114 -0.36 -3.53 -10.65
C VAL A 114 0.39 -3.85 -9.37
N PHE A 115 1.63 -4.32 -9.52
CA PHE A 115 2.53 -4.60 -8.39
C PHE A 115 3.81 -3.78 -8.50
N SER A 116 4.38 -3.45 -7.35
CA SER A 116 5.82 -3.18 -7.24
C SER A 116 6.51 -4.40 -6.65
N GLY A 117 7.76 -4.67 -7.05
CA GLY A 117 8.35 -5.97 -6.83
C GLY A 117 9.85 -6.04 -6.99
N TYR A 118 10.35 -7.26 -6.88
CA TYR A 118 11.76 -7.58 -7.05
C TYR A 118 11.95 -8.82 -7.94
N ASN A 119 12.75 -8.65 -8.98
CA ASN A 119 13.21 -9.72 -9.85
C ASN A 119 14.42 -10.40 -9.21
N ASN A 120 14.22 -11.61 -8.67
CA ASN A 120 15.29 -12.37 -8.01
C ASN A 120 16.37 -12.89 -8.97
N GLU A 121 16.05 -13.06 -10.25
CA GLU A 121 16.98 -13.57 -11.25
C GLU A 121 17.94 -12.48 -11.71
N GLU A 122 17.40 -11.28 -11.98
CA GLU A 122 18.16 -10.14 -12.50
C GLU A 122 18.67 -9.22 -11.40
N TRP A 123 18.24 -9.45 -10.15
CA TRP A 123 18.51 -8.61 -9.00
C TRP A 123 18.13 -7.16 -9.31
N ARG A 124 16.86 -6.92 -9.66
CA ARG A 124 16.33 -5.59 -10.01
C ARG A 124 15.00 -5.34 -9.31
N ASP A 125 14.83 -4.12 -8.80
CA ASP A 125 13.51 -3.63 -8.41
C ASP A 125 12.68 -3.42 -9.68
N CYS A 126 11.38 -3.70 -9.62
CA CYS A 126 10.50 -3.64 -10.78
C CYS A 126 9.08 -3.22 -10.40
N TRP A 127 8.28 -2.90 -11.40
CA TRP A 127 6.83 -2.89 -11.29
C TRP A 127 6.23 -3.60 -12.49
N GLY A 128 4.97 -4.04 -12.39
CA GLY A 128 4.33 -4.72 -13.51
C GLY A 128 2.84 -4.93 -13.32
N ILE A 129 2.25 -5.60 -14.30
CA ILE A 129 0.84 -5.97 -14.33
C ILE A 129 0.75 -7.49 -14.29
N ILE A 130 -0.06 -8.01 -13.39
CA ILE A 130 -0.28 -9.44 -13.20
C ILE A 130 -1.78 -9.72 -13.18
N ASP A 131 -2.20 -10.83 -13.79
CA ASP A 131 -3.59 -11.27 -13.67
C ASP A 131 -3.83 -12.08 -12.39
N LYS A 132 -5.10 -12.33 -12.09
CA LYS A 132 -5.50 -13.17 -10.96
C LYS A 132 -4.92 -14.57 -10.96
N LYS A 133 -4.42 -15.11 -12.08
CA LYS A 133 -3.81 -16.44 -12.15
C LYS A 133 -2.32 -16.41 -11.82
N GLY A 134 -1.74 -15.21 -11.67
CA GLY A 134 -0.31 -15.01 -11.44
C GLY A 134 0.49 -14.85 -12.73
N GLU A 135 -0.17 -14.73 -13.88
CA GLU A 135 0.51 -14.51 -15.16
C GLU A 135 0.83 -13.03 -15.34
N GLU A 136 2.12 -12.72 -15.44
CA GLU A 136 2.62 -11.38 -15.74
C GLU A 136 2.25 -11.00 -17.19
N LYS A 137 1.52 -9.91 -17.35
CA LYS A 137 1.18 -9.32 -18.66
C LYS A 137 2.23 -8.33 -19.14
N PHE A 138 2.86 -7.67 -18.17
CA PHE A 138 3.83 -6.62 -18.40
C PHE A 138 4.71 -6.48 -17.15
N TYR A 139 5.98 -6.13 -17.33
CA TYR A 139 6.80 -5.59 -16.25
C TYR A 139 7.84 -4.62 -16.79
N HIS A 140 8.28 -3.72 -15.92
CA HIS A 140 9.31 -2.73 -16.16
C HIS A 140 10.33 -2.80 -15.04
N GLU A 141 11.61 -2.91 -15.40
CA GLU A 141 12.70 -2.87 -14.43
C GLU A 141 13.08 -1.43 -14.10
N LEU A 142 13.24 -1.16 -12.81
CA LEU A 142 13.70 0.14 -12.36
C LEU A 142 15.22 0.23 -12.57
N GLN A 143 15.67 1.26 -13.29
CA GLN A 143 17.09 1.44 -13.57
C GLN A 143 17.86 1.92 -12.34
N GLY A 144 18.84 1.12 -11.90
CA GLY A 144 19.76 1.46 -10.81
C GLY A 144 20.20 0.23 -10.00
N ASP A 145 21.13 0.45 -9.07
CA ASP A 145 21.52 -0.58 -8.09
C ASP A 145 20.30 -1.03 -7.28
N SER A 146 20.10 -2.34 -7.28
CA SER A 146 19.00 -3.00 -6.60
C SER A 146 19.28 -3.11 -5.11
N SER A 147 18.24 -2.98 -4.31
CA SER A 147 18.33 -3.13 -2.86
C SER A 147 17.20 -3.97 -2.25
N ARG A 148 16.44 -4.71 -3.08
CA ARG A 148 15.22 -5.45 -2.65
C ARG A 148 14.28 -4.51 -1.91
N ASP A 149 13.89 -3.44 -2.59
CA ASP A 149 13.19 -2.36 -1.92
C ASP A 149 11.75 -2.72 -1.56
N GLN A 150 11.35 -2.27 -0.38
CA GLN A 150 9.99 -2.35 0.14
C GLN A 150 9.14 -1.25 -0.49
N SER A 151 8.99 -1.30 -1.81
CA SER A 151 8.26 -0.32 -2.60
C SER A 151 6.75 -0.50 -2.48
N TYR A 152 6.01 0.60 -2.69
CA TYR A 152 4.56 0.58 -2.89
C TYR A 152 4.23 1.14 -4.26
N VAL A 153 3.00 0.86 -4.71
CA VAL A 153 2.48 1.33 -5.99
C VAL A 153 1.09 1.93 -5.82
N ALA A 154 0.79 2.96 -6.62
CA ALA A 154 -0.54 3.53 -6.75
C ALA A 154 -0.85 3.83 -8.23
N LEU A 155 -2.14 3.97 -8.52
CA LEU A 155 -2.64 4.36 -9.84
C LEU A 155 -3.35 5.71 -9.75
N ASN A 156 -3.29 6.48 -10.84
CA ASN A 156 -4.16 7.64 -10.98
C ASN A 156 -5.62 7.22 -11.19
N SER A 157 -6.54 8.18 -11.12
CA SER A 157 -7.99 7.99 -11.21
C SER A 157 -8.44 7.28 -12.49
N THR A 158 -7.79 7.58 -13.63
CA THR A 158 -8.07 6.96 -14.93
C THR A 158 -7.31 5.66 -15.17
N LYS A 159 -6.45 5.25 -14.23
CA LYS A 159 -5.61 4.05 -14.30
C LYS A 159 -4.70 3.97 -15.52
N THR A 160 -4.27 5.12 -16.01
CA THR A 160 -3.33 5.26 -17.14
C THR A 160 -1.91 5.55 -16.68
N GLN A 161 -1.72 5.93 -15.41
CA GLN A 161 -0.42 6.22 -14.82
C GLN A 161 -0.18 5.39 -13.56
N VAL A 162 1.07 4.98 -13.38
CA VAL A 162 1.57 4.18 -12.27
C VAL A 162 2.59 4.99 -11.50
N TYR A 163 2.40 5.10 -10.20
CA TYR A 163 3.31 5.77 -9.27
C TYR A 163 3.99 4.72 -8.41
N VAL A 164 5.32 4.66 -8.45
CA VAL A 164 6.12 3.68 -7.71
C VAL A 164 7.08 4.41 -6.80
N THR A 165 7.11 4.05 -5.52
CA THR A 165 8.10 4.57 -4.56
C THR A 165 9.34 3.70 -4.56
N TRP A 166 10.50 4.35 -4.51
CA TRP A 166 11.79 3.68 -4.42
C TRP A 166 12.57 4.25 -3.24
N SER A 167 12.48 3.58 -2.10
CA SER A 167 12.90 4.11 -0.80
C SER A 167 14.41 4.36 -0.70
N ASN A 168 15.22 3.46 -1.24
CA ASN A 168 16.68 3.54 -1.18
C ASN A 168 17.24 4.58 -2.15
N ARG A 169 16.57 4.81 -3.27
CA ARG A 169 16.89 5.89 -4.21
C ARG A 169 16.27 7.22 -3.83
N ARG A 170 15.37 7.22 -2.84
CA ARG A 170 14.67 8.41 -2.37
C ARG A 170 13.86 9.07 -3.48
N VAL A 171 13.19 8.28 -4.31
CA VAL A 171 12.39 8.82 -5.42
C VAL A 171 10.96 8.30 -5.44
N LEU A 172 10.08 9.12 -6.00
CA LEU A 172 8.84 8.67 -6.62
C LEU A 172 9.03 8.70 -8.14
N GLN A 173 8.71 7.61 -8.81
CA GLN A 173 8.70 7.54 -10.27
C GLN A 173 7.27 7.38 -10.80
N CYS A 174 6.99 8.05 -11.91
CA CYS A 174 5.74 7.94 -12.64
C CYS A 174 5.99 7.34 -14.02
N PHE A 175 5.16 6.37 -14.38
CA PHE A 175 5.13 5.73 -15.69
C PHE A 175 3.71 5.77 -16.25
N GLY A 176 3.56 5.72 -17.57
CA GLY A 176 2.30 5.27 -18.16
C GLY A 176 2.12 3.77 -17.93
N ILE A 177 0.88 3.30 -18.01
CA ILE A 177 0.53 1.90 -17.77
C ILE A 177 1.23 0.92 -18.73
N GLU A 178 1.68 1.41 -19.89
CA GLU A 178 2.44 0.66 -20.90
C GLU A 178 3.97 0.67 -20.66
N GLY A 179 4.44 1.34 -19.59
CA GLY A 179 5.85 1.35 -19.23
C GLY A 179 6.63 2.60 -19.60
N ASP A 180 6.01 3.57 -20.26
CA ASP A 180 6.70 4.78 -20.70
C ASP A 180 6.95 5.73 -19.52
N PHE A 181 8.22 6.08 -19.30
CA PHE A 181 8.61 6.97 -18.22
C PHE A 181 8.02 8.37 -18.41
N LYS A 182 7.41 8.92 -17.36
CA LYS A 182 6.82 10.27 -17.37
C LYS A 182 7.68 11.27 -16.61
N PHE A 183 7.94 10.99 -15.34
CA PHE A 183 8.76 11.85 -14.48
C PHE A 183 9.32 11.07 -13.28
N SER A 184 10.31 11.67 -12.63
CA SER A 184 10.86 11.21 -11.36
C SER A 184 11.06 12.42 -10.45
N ILE A 185 10.73 12.28 -9.18
CA ILE A 185 10.91 13.33 -8.17
C ILE A 185 11.77 12.75 -7.06
N GLU A 186 12.83 13.47 -6.70
CA GLU A 186 13.60 13.17 -5.50
C GLU A 186 12.83 13.65 -4.27
N LEU A 187 12.64 12.75 -3.32
CA LEU A 187 11.91 12.96 -2.09
C LEU A 187 12.88 12.84 -0.92
N ILE A 188 12.64 13.61 0.13
CA ILE A 188 13.47 13.53 1.32
C ILE A 188 13.08 12.26 2.10
N ASP A 189 14.09 11.47 2.44
CA ASP A 189 14.08 10.39 3.44
C ASP A 189 13.08 9.22 3.26
N LYS A 190 13.51 8.24 2.44
CA LYS A 190 12.90 6.91 2.32
C LYS A 190 11.40 6.95 2.04
N PRO A 191 10.97 7.33 0.82
CA PRO A 191 9.57 7.24 0.42
C PRO A 191 9.10 5.78 0.48
N LEU A 192 7.98 5.54 1.17
CA LEU A 192 7.36 4.22 1.28
C LEU A 192 5.94 4.22 0.70
N GLY A 193 4.91 4.35 1.53
CA GLY A 193 3.54 4.29 1.05
C GLY A 193 3.24 5.44 0.09
N VAL A 194 2.49 5.13 -0.98
CA VAL A 194 1.97 6.10 -1.93
C VAL A 194 0.48 5.87 -2.13
N CYS A 195 -0.30 6.94 -2.25
CA CYS A 195 -1.70 6.89 -2.68
C CYS A 195 -2.05 8.12 -3.52
N VAL A 196 -3.18 8.03 -4.21
CA VAL A 196 -3.70 9.10 -5.07
C VAL A 196 -5.07 9.55 -4.57
N ASN A 197 -5.23 10.87 -4.47
CA ASN A 197 -6.45 11.53 -4.02
C ASN A 197 -7.48 11.70 -5.15
N ILE A 198 -8.64 12.32 -4.86
CA ILE A 198 -9.72 12.51 -5.84
C ILE A 198 -9.35 13.46 -7.00
N ASP A 199 -8.44 14.39 -6.78
CA ASP A 199 -7.94 15.38 -7.75
C ASP A 199 -6.66 14.92 -8.45
N ASP A 200 -6.37 13.62 -8.40
CA ASP A 200 -5.12 12.99 -8.85
C ASP A 200 -3.86 13.53 -8.16
N SER A 201 -4.00 14.27 -7.05
CA SER A 201 -2.85 14.61 -6.24
C SER A 201 -2.27 13.35 -5.58
N ILE A 202 -0.95 13.32 -5.51
CA ILE A 202 -0.20 12.16 -5.06
C ILE A 202 0.30 12.45 -3.64
N PHE A 203 0.05 11.52 -2.72
CA PHE A 203 0.58 11.58 -1.37
C PHE A 203 1.60 10.47 -1.18
N VAL A 204 2.81 10.84 -0.76
CA VAL A 204 3.90 9.90 -0.47
C VAL A 204 4.36 10.05 0.97
N LEU A 205 4.41 8.94 1.71
CA LEU A 205 4.93 8.91 3.07
C LEU A 205 6.45 8.97 3.08
N GLY A 206 7.01 9.97 3.76
CA GLY A 206 8.41 10.00 4.16
C GLY A 206 8.62 9.19 5.43
N HIS A 207 9.15 7.98 5.29
CA HIS A 207 9.24 7.01 6.38
C HIS A 207 10.08 7.52 7.55
N SER A 208 11.24 8.12 7.26
CA SER A 208 12.18 8.57 8.30
C SER A 208 12.00 10.05 8.66
N SER A 209 11.41 10.85 7.78
CA SER A 209 11.10 12.26 7.99
C SER A 209 9.76 12.50 8.71
N ASN A 210 8.91 11.48 8.80
CA ASN A 210 7.58 11.54 9.45
C ASN A 210 6.71 12.65 8.84
N ASN A 211 6.71 12.73 7.51
CA ASN A 211 5.92 13.67 6.74
C ASN A 211 5.19 12.97 5.59
N ILE A 212 4.28 13.71 4.96
CA ILE A 212 3.66 13.35 3.69
C ILE A 212 4.05 14.40 2.67
N HIS A 213 4.67 13.96 1.59
CA HIS A 213 4.88 14.77 0.39
C HIS A 213 3.58 14.82 -0.39
N HIS A 214 3.04 16.02 -0.61
CA HIS A 214 1.89 16.27 -1.45
C HIS A 214 2.36 16.78 -2.81
N ILE A 215 2.08 16.02 -3.85
CA ILE A 215 2.65 16.19 -5.19
C ILE A 215 1.50 16.34 -6.19
N SER A 216 1.65 17.23 -7.16
CA SER A 216 0.68 17.41 -8.23
C SER A 216 0.66 16.22 -9.20
N PRO A 217 -0.40 16.06 -10.01
CA PRO A 217 -0.42 15.05 -11.07
C PRO A 217 0.72 15.21 -12.09
N SER A 218 1.25 16.43 -12.26
CA SER A 218 2.38 16.73 -13.16
C SER A 218 3.75 16.45 -12.54
N GLY A 219 3.79 16.08 -11.25
CA GLY A 219 5.02 15.77 -10.55
C GLY A 219 5.71 16.97 -9.89
N GLU A 220 4.96 18.02 -9.56
CA GLU A 220 5.47 19.15 -8.78
C GLU A 220 5.20 18.92 -7.29
N LEU A 221 6.23 19.07 -6.44
CA LEU A 221 6.03 19.05 -4.98
C LEU A 221 5.26 20.30 -4.55
N LEU A 222 4.00 20.12 -4.12
CA LEU A 222 3.10 21.20 -3.73
C LEU A 222 3.29 21.60 -2.27
N ASN A 223 3.45 20.61 -1.39
CA ASN A 223 3.65 20.84 0.04
C ASN A 223 4.21 19.61 0.77
N GLU A 224 4.69 19.83 1.99
CA GLU A 224 5.00 18.79 2.96
C GLU A 224 4.10 18.92 4.19
N ILE A 225 3.50 17.79 4.61
CA ILE A 225 2.59 17.72 5.75
C ILE A 225 3.26 16.90 6.84
N SER A 226 3.66 17.52 7.94
CA SER A 226 4.35 16.85 9.05
C SER A 226 3.54 16.82 10.36
N LYS A 227 2.46 17.60 10.44
CA LYS A 227 1.63 17.68 11.64
C LYS A 227 0.90 16.36 11.89
N ASP A 228 1.06 15.82 13.09
CA ASP A 228 0.38 14.62 13.60
C ASP A 228 0.58 13.37 12.73
N ILE A 229 1.67 13.31 11.95
CA ILE A 229 2.03 12.11 11.16
C ILE A 229 2.82 11.14 12.03
N PRO A 230 2.44 9.85 12.09
CA PRO A 230 3.12 8.89 12.93
C PRO A 230 4.54 8.60 12.44
N ARG A 231 5.42 8.33 13.40
CA ARG A 231 6.81 7.99 13.10
C ARG A 231 6.91 6.67 12.36
N GLU A 232 7.90 6.54 11.47
CA GLU A 232 8.15 5.29 10.74
C GLU A 232 6.89 4.79 10.01
N SER A 233 6.15 5.71 9.40
CA SER A 233 4.96 5.42 8.60
C SER A 233 5.28 4.45 7.46
N CYS A 234 4.36 3.53 7.17
CA CYS A 234 4.57 2.44 6.20
C CYS A 234 3.62 2.55 5.01
N LYS A 235 2.32 2.34 5.24
CA LYS A 235 1.28 2.42 4.21
C LYS A 235 0.43 3.67 4.40
N ILE A 236 0.05 4.27 3.28
CA ILE A 236 -1.01 5.27 3.18
C ILE A 236 -2.04 4.75 2.18
N CYS A 237 -3.33 4.88 2.48
CA CYS A 237 -4.39 4.60 1.52
C CYS A 237 -5.58 5.54 1.74
N THR A 238 -6.31 5.80 0.67
CA THR A 238 -7.53 6.61 0.72
C THR A 238 -8.75 5.70 0.75
N SER A 239 -9.77 6.09 1.51
CA SER A 239 -11.14 5.56 1.36
C SER A 239 -11.64 5.64 -0.08
N LEU A 240 -12.61 4.79 -0.44
CA LEU A 240 -13.14 4.72 -1.81
C LEU A 240 -13.81 6.03 -2.24
N ASN A 241 -14.47 6.72 -1.30
CA ASN A 241 -15.04 8.04 -1.51
C ASN A 241 -14.01 9.18 -1.38
N LYS A 242 -12.73 8.85 -1.16
CA LYS A 242 -11.60 9.79 -1.00
C LYS A 242 -11.82 10.83 0.11
N THR A 243 -12.60 10.50 1.14
CA THR A 243 -12.86 11.40 2.28
C THR A 243 -11.83 11.22 3.38
N TYR A 244 -11.39 9.99 3.58
CA TYR A 244 -10.45 9.59 4.62
C TYR A 244 -9.13 9.08 4.04
N ILE A 245 -8.06 9.32 4.78
CA ILE A 245 -6.74 8.72 4.61
C ILE A 245 -6.46 7.86 5.85
N LEU A 246 -6.01 6.64 5.65
CA LEU A 246 -5.53 5.74 6.69
C LEU A 246 -4.01 5.59 6.56
N ILE A 247 -3.30 5.74 7.68
CA ILE A 247 -1.85 5.56 7.77
C ILE A 247 -1.52 4.49 8.80
N THR A 248 -0.63 3.58 8.42
CA THR A 248 -0.03 2.59 9.31
C THR A 248 1.43 2.96 9.62
N ASN A 249 1.99 2.42 10.70
CA ASN A 249 3.37 2.69 11.10
C ASN A 249 4.05 1.46 11.69
N ARG A 250 5.39 1.51 11.77
CA ARG A 250 6.20 0.44 12.39
C ARG A 250 7.05 0.89 13.57
N HIS A 251 6.85 2.12 14.05
CA HIS A 251 7.60 2.65 15.17
C HIS A 251 7.38 1.80 16.43
N LYS A 252 8.46 1.43 17.11
CA LYS A 252 8.49 0.45 18.20
C LYS A 252 7.44 0.66 19.30
N GLU A 253 7.08 1.91 19.55
CA GLU A 253 6.15 2.32 20.60
C GLU A 253 4.69 2.39 20.14
N THR A 254 4.45 2.60 18.83
CA THR A 254 3.14 2.95 18.27
C THR A 254 2.72 2.06 17.09
N ARG A 255 3.48 1.01 16.76
CA ARG A 255 3.25 0.14 15.59
C ARG A 255 1.94 -0.65 15.59
N ASP A 256 1.26 -0.69 16.72
CA ASP A 256 -0.09 -1.22 16.92
C ASP A 256 -1.18 -0.17 16.73
N LYS A 257 -0.81 1.11 16.59
CA LYS A 257 -1.74 2.21 16.37
C LYS A 257 -1.89 2.50 14.88
N CYS A 258 -3.09 2.84 14.48
CA CYS A 258 -3.42 3.31 13.13
C CYS A 258 -4.08 4.68 13.22
N PHE A 259 -3.93 5.46 12.14
CA PHE A 259 -4.26 6.88 12.14
C PHE A 259 -5.14 7.21 10.94
N ILE A 260 -6.32 7.78 11.20
CA ILE A 260 -7.29 8.20 10.18
C ILE A 260 -7.36 9.72 10.14
N TYR A 261 -7.24 10.28 8.94
CA TYR A 261 -7.25 11.70 8.66
C TYR A 261 -8.33 12.07 7.66
N TYR A 262 -8.76 13.33 7.64
CA TYR A 262 -9.50 13.86 6.50
C TYR A 262 -8.56 14.03 5.32
N ALA A 263 -8.92 13.47 4.17
CA ALA A 263 -8.18 13.59 2.92
C ALA A 263 -8.20 15.02 2.35
N ARG A 264 -9.13 15.87 2.81
CA ARG A 264 -9.19 17.27 2.38
C ARG A 264 -8.05 18.06 3.02
N TYR A 265 -7.18 18.58 2.16
CA TYR A 265 -6.25 19.63 2.54
C TYR A 265 -7.03 20.96 2.61
N ARG A 266 -7.35 21.44 3.82
CA ARG A 266 -7.76 22.84 4.00
C ARG A 266 -6.52 23.71 3.80
N ARG A 267 -6.56 24.58 2.78
CA ARG A 267 -5.60 25.67 2.62
C ARG A 267 -5.75 26.68 3.75
#